data_AF-A0A3D1R016-F1
#
_entry.id   AF-A0A3D1R016-F1
#
_cell.length_a   1.000
_cell.length_b   1.000
_cell.length_c   1.000
_cell.angle_alpha   90.00
_cell.angle_beta   90.00
_cell.angle_gamma   90.00
#
_symmetry.space_group_name_H-M   'P 1'
#
loop_
_entity.id
_entity.type
_entity.pdbx_description
1 polymer ?
#
loop_
_entity_poly.entity_id
_entity_poly.type
_entity_poly.pdbx_seq_one_letter_code
_entity_poly.pdbx_strand_id
1 'polypeptide(L)' 'MDEPLAGSHLVPPPGGRVSSATIRVLIADDSPFVRRAFRRILGQEPTLEVVGEASDGEQALALCRELSPQVLLLV' A
#
# COMPACT_ATOMS: atom_id res chain seq x y z
N MET A 1 10.08 -12.00 -34.14
CA MET A 1 10.83 -11.41 -33.02
C MET A 1 9.79 -11.06 -31.99
N ASP A 2 9.46 -12.07 -31.20
CA ASP A 2 8.43 -12.04 -30.18
C ASP A 2 9.03 -11.47 -28.88
N GLU A 3 8.44 -10.41 -28.36
CA GLU A 3 8.51 -10.11 -26.93
C GLU A 3 7.09 -9.95 -26.40
N PRO A 4 6.61 -10.85 -25.52
CA PRO A 4 5.35 -10.66 -24.85
C PRO A 4 5.59 -9.77 -23.63
N LEU A 5 5.16 -8.50 -23.69
CA LEU A 5 4.99 -7.67 -22.50
C LEU A 5 3.75 -8.13 -21.73
N ALA A 6 3.81 -9.32 -21.14
CA ALA A 6 2.90 -9.72 -20.08
C ALA A 6 3.39 -9.05 -18.78
N GLY A 7 3.19 -7.75 -18.68
CA GLY A 7 3.26 -7.05 -17.40
C GLY A 7 2.20 -7.66 -16.49
N SER A 8 2.63 -8.47 -15.53
CA SER A 8 1.76 -9.09 -14.54
C SER A 8 1.13 -8.00 -13.69
N HIS A 9 0.01 -7.46 -14.15
CA HIS A 9 -0.84 -6.59 -13.34
C HIS A 9 -1.35 -7.42 -12.16
N LEU A 10 -0.77 -7.20 -10.99
CA LEU A 10 -1.35 -7.58 -9.71
C LEU A 10 -2.55 -6.66 -9.45
N VAL A 11 -3.64 -6.90 -10.17
CA VAL A 11 -4.96 -6.48 -9.70
C VAL A 11 -5.43 -7.60 -8.77
N PRO A 12 -5.45 -7.39 -7.44
CA PRO A 12 -6.00 -8.40 -6.55
C PRO A 12 -7.47 -8.63 -6.91
N PRO A 13 -7.95 -9.88 -6.93
CA PRO A 13 -9.34 -10.17 -7.25
C PRO A 13 -10.27 -9.47 -6.22
N PRO A 14 -11.38 -8.84 -6.66
CA PRO A 14 -12.34 -8.28 -5.71
C PRO A 14 -13.02 -9.42 -4.94
N GLY A 15 -12.82 -9.44 -3.63
CA GLY A 15 -13.61 -10.25 -2.71
C GLY A 15 -12.90 -11.45 -2.09
N GLY A 16 -11.86 -11.20 -1.28
CA GLY A 16 -11.60 -12.04 -0.12
C GLY A 16 -12.47 -11.55 1.04
N ARG A 17 -13.20 -12.42 1.73
CA ARG A 17 -13.84 -12.06 3.00
C ARG A 17 -12.73 -11.49 3.90
N VAL A 18 -12.79 -10.20 4.20
CA VAL A 18 -11.96 -9.61 5.25
C VAL A 18 -12.42 -10.28 6.53
N SER A 19 -11.66 -11.29 7.01
CA SER A 19 -11.80 -11.76 8.39
C SER A 19 -11.58 -10.56 9.31
N SER A 20 -11.91 -10.63 10.60
CA SER A 20 -11.71 -9.53 11.55
C SER A 20 -10.23 -9.15 11.81
N ALA A 21 -9.34 -9.42 10.87
CA ALA A 21 -7.93 -9.06 10.87
C ALA A 21 -7.76 -7.68 10.24
N THR A 22 -7.00 -6.84 10.91
CA THR A 22 -6.65 -5.48 10.50
C THR A 22 -5.98 -5.46 9.12
N ILE A 23 -6.43 -4.54 8.25
CA ILE A 23 -5.85 -4.34 6.94
C ILE A 23 -4.58 -3.49 7.06
N ARG A 24 -3.45 -4.03 6.60
CA ARG A 24 -2.12 -3.41 6.67
C ARG A 24 -1.87 -2.54 5.44
N VAL A 25 -1.69 -1.24 5.66
CA VAL A 25 -1.56 -0.21 4.62
C VAL A 25 -0.17 0.39 4.64
N LEU A 26 0.47 0.49 3.47
CA LEU A 26 1.67 1.30 3.24
C LEU A 26 1.25 2.58 2.48
N ILE A 27 1.70 3.75 2.92
CA ILE A 27 1.45 5.03 2.24
C ILE A 27 2.71 5.42 1.48
N ALA A 28 2.62 5.76 0.19
CA ALA A 28 3.72 6.40 -0.53
C ALA A 28 3.26 7.66 -1.26
N ASP A 29 3.95 8.77 -1.01
CA ASP A 29 3.69 10.10 -1.57
C ASP A 29 4.93 10.98 -1.30
N ASP A 30 5.34 11.84 -2.23
CA ASP A 30 6.53 12.69 -2.06
C ASP A 30 6.33 13.86 -1.08
N SER A 31 5.08 14.21 -0.78
CA SER A 31 4.65 15.27 0.13
C SER A 31 4.48 14.76 1.57
N PRO A 32 5.31 15.22 2.53
CA PRO A 32 5.15 14.88 3.94
C PRO A 32 3.81 15.34 4.52
N PHE A 33 3.18 16.37 3.95
CA PHE A 33 1.87 16.84 4.38
C PHE A 33 0.78 15.80 4.07
N VAL A 34 0.80 15.25 2.86
CA VAL A 34 -0.17 14.26 2.41
C VAL A 34 -0.04 12.97 3.22
N ARG A 35 1.19 12.48 3.44
CA ARG A 35 1.42 11.30 4.28
C ARG A 35 0.89 11.46 5.71
N ARG A 36 1.14 12.62 6.34
CA ARG A 36 0.59 12.93 7.67
C ARG A 36 -0.93 12.99 7.68
N ALA A 37 -1.54 13.58 6.65
CA ALA A 37 -2.99 13.66 6.54
C ALA A 37 -3.61 12.26 6.43
N PHE A 38 -3.09 11.40 5.54
CA PHE A 38 -3.56 10.03 5.40
C PHE A 38 -3.33 9.20 6.65
N ARG A 39 -2.15 9.27 7.28
CA ARG A 39 -1.91 8.58 8.56
C ARG A 39 -2.96 8.93 9.61
N ARG A 40 -3.33 10.21 9.71
CA ARG A 40 -4.36 10.68 10.65
C ARG A 40 -5.75 10.13 10.29
N ILE A 41 -6.13 10.19 9.01
CA ILE A 41 -7.44 9.72 8.54
C ILE A 41 -7.56 8.21 8.72
N LEU A 42 -6.58 7.44 8.23
CA LEU A 42 -6.58 5.98 8.31
C LEU A 42 -6.46 5.49 9.76
N GLY A 43 -5.73 6.19 10.62
CA GLY A 43 -5.60 5.85 12.05
C GLY A 43 -6.89 6.02 12.86
N GLN A 44 -7.95 6.61 12.29
CA GLN A 44 -9.28 6.66 12.91
C GLN A 44 -10.11 5.40 12.64
N GLU A 45 -9.70 4.56 11.70
CA GLU A 45 -10.44 3.37 11.30
C GLU A 45 -9.88 2.12 11.99
N PRO A 46 -10.61 1.51 12.94
CA PRO A 46 -10.08 0.39 13.75
C PRO A 46 -9.69 -0.85 12.95
N THR A 47 -10.22 -0.97 11.73
CA THR A 47 -9.94 -2.09 10.82
C THR A 47 -8.70 -1.86 9.95
N LEU A 48 -8.03 -0.71 10.05
CA LEU A 48 -6.83 -0.37 9.27
C LEU A 48 -5.62 -0.15 10.18
N GLU A 49 -4.43 -0.49 9.67
CA GLU A 49 -3.14 -0.23 10.31
C GLU A 49 -2.16 0.31 9.28
N VAL A 50 -1.62 1.50 9.52
CA VAL A 50 -0.53 2.06 8.70
C VAL A 50 0.79 1.45 9.17
N VAL A 51 1.34 0.54 8.36
CA VAL A 51 2.55 -0.21 8.70
C VAL A 51 3.84 0.49 8.26
N GLY A 52 3.76 1.46 7.36
CA GLY A 52 4.91 2.25 6.91
C GLY A 52 4.53 3.46 6.06
N GLU A 53 5.53 4.29 5.78
CA GLU A 53 5.43 5.48 4.93
C GLU A 53 6.67 5.56 4.02
N ALA A 54 6.48 5.90 2.75
CA ALA A 54 7.55 6.09 1.77
C ALA A 54 7.43 7.46 1.09
N SER A 55 8.56 8.10 0.76
CA SER A 55 8.62 9.35 -0.01
C SER A 55 8.77 9.16 -1.51
N ASP A 56 9.02 7.94 -1.96
CA ASP A 56 9.27 7.61 -3.36
C ASP A 56 9.03 6.11 -3.63
N GLY A 57 9.11 5.73 -4.91
CA GLY A 57 8.86 4.37 -5.36
C GLY A 57 9.92 3.35 -4.93
N GLU A 58 11.19 3.73 -4.82
CA GLU A 58 12.26 2.82 -4.40
C GLU A 58 12.10 2.44 -2.93
N GLN A 59 11.83 3.44 -2.09
CA GLN A 59 11.52 3.24 -0.68
C GLN A 59 10.22 2.44 -0.52
N ALA A 60 9.17 2.75 -1.29
CA ALA A 60 7.91 2.00 -1.25
C ALA A 60 8.12 0.52 -1.61
N LEU A 61 8.94 0.22 -2.62
CA LEU A 61 9.24 -1.15 -3.03
C LEU A 61 10.04 -1.90 -1.95
N ALA A 62 11.03 -1.25 -1.33
CA ALA A 62 11.78 -1.81 -0.22
C ALA A 62 10.87 -2.13 0.98
N LEU A 63 10.00 -1.19 1.35
CA LEU A 63 9.06 -1.35 2.46
C LEU A 63 7.95 -2.37 2.16
N CYS A 64 7.47 -2.49 0.92
CA CYS A 64 6.61 -3.60 0.52
C CYS A 64 7.29 -4.95 0.75
N ARG A 65 8.58 -5.03 0.37
CA ARG A 65 9.58 -6.07 0.68
C ARG A 65 9.49 -6.56 2.13
N GLU A 66 9.72 -5.61 3.01
CA GLU A 66 9.96 -5.81 4.43
C GLU A 66 8.65 -6.00 5.22
N LEU A 67 7.65 -5.19 4.93
CA LEU A 67 6.45 -5.05 5.77
C LEU A 67 5.27 -5.88 5.27
N SER A 68 5.33 -6.45 4.06
CA SER A 68 4.23 -7.22 3.47
C SER A 68 2.84 -6.55 3.61
N PRO A 69 2.69 -5.27 3.20
CA PRO A 69 1.40 -4.59 3.25
C PRO A 69 0.41 -5.27 2.31
N GLN A 70 -0.87 -5.18 2.63
CA GLN A 70 -1.95 -5.72 1.80
C GLN A 70 -2.45 -4.68 0.79
N VAL A 71 -2.33 -3.41 1.15
CA VAL A 71 -2.69 -2.27 0.30
C VAL A 71 -1.53 -1.28 0.31
N LEU A 72 -1.16 -0.82 -0.88
CA LEU A 72 -0.26 0.31 -1.08
C LEU A 72 -1.11 1.49 -1.59
N LEU A 73 -1.20 2.56 -0.79
CA LEU A 73 -1.81 3.82 -1.17
C LEU A 73 -0.76 4.67 -1.88
N LEU A 74 -0.97 4.92 -3.18
CA LEU A 74 -0.12 5.77 -4.03
C LEU A 74 -0.92 7.00 -4.45
N VAL A 75 -0.26 8.16 -4.43
CA VAL A 75 -0.80 9.44 -4.84
C VAL A 75 0.14 10.09 -5.84
#